data_AF-A0A7K2FV84-F1
#
_entry.id   AF-A0A7K2FV84-F1
#
_cell.length_a   1.000
_cell.length_b   1.000
_cell.length_c   1.000
_cell.angle_alpha   90.00
_cell.angle_beta   90.00
_cell.angle_gamma   90.00
#
_symmetry.space_group_name_H-M   'P 1'
#
loop_
_entity.id
_entity.type
_entity.pdbx_description
1 polymer ?
#
loop_
_entity_poly.entity_id
_entity_poly.type
_entity_poly.pdbx_seq_one_letter_code
_entity_poly.pdbx_strand_id
1 'polypeptide(L)'
;FGGVALWQYQRAQDAGRRAAVAEGRADEVAGVLAAPDAKSRTVRVAGGTGTVVVSADRDRAVFMTSGMPAPPDGKVYQLWFDDGGTMRSAGLMNPALPSQTVLMRGPVSGASGVGLTVEPAGGSPRPTTAPVTVLSLPT
;
A
#
# COMPACT_ATOMS: atom_id res chain seq x y z
N PHE A 1 33.49 -31.48 -14.28
CA PHE A 1 32.06 -31.64 -13.92
C PHE A 1 31.89 -31.22 -12.46
N GLY A 2 31.31 -30.04 -12.16
CA GLY A 2 31.25 -29.54 -10.77
C GLY A 2 30.45 -28.25 -10.52
N GLY A 3 29.91 -27.60 -11.56
CA GLY A 3 29.21 -26.31 -11.42
C GLY A 3 27.71 -26.39 -11.13
N VAL A 4 27.08 -27.57 -11.21
CA VAL A 4 25.61 -27.71 -11.12
C VAL A 4 25.06 -27.91 -9.71
N ALA A 5 25.87 -28.37 -8.75
CA ALA A 5 25.41 -28.61 -7.37
C ALA A 5 25.22 -27.30 -6.57
N LEU A 6 26.07 -26.29 -6.80
CA LEU A 6 26.03 -25.02 -6.06
C LEU A 6 24.90 -24.09 -6.52
N TRP A 7 24.57 -24.08 -7.82
CA TRP A 7 23.50 -23.23 -8.37
C TRP A 7 22.08 -23.71 -8.01
N GLN A 8 21.87 -25.02 -7.85
CA GLN A 8 20.57 -25.58 -7.46
C GLN A 8 20.20 -25.21 -6.01
N TYR A 9 21.19 -25.18 -5.11
CA TYR A 9 20.98 -24.81 -3.71
C TYR A 9 20.63 -23.33 -3.54
N GLN A 10 21.29 -22.45 -4.31
CA GLN A 10 21.01 -21.00 -4.28
C GLN A 10 19.57 -20.67 -4.68
N ARG A 11 19.00 -21.34 -5.70
CA ARG A 11 17.59 -21.13 -6.10
C ARG A 11 16.59 -21.53 -5.01
N ALA A 12 16.82 -22.65 -4.34
CA ALA A 12 15.93 -23.13 -3.30
C ALA A 12 15.89 -22.17 -2.10
N GLN A 13 17.05 -21.64 -1.70
CA GLN A 13 17.14 -20.64 -0.63
C GLN A 13 16.49 -19.31 -1.01
N ASP A 14 16.69 -18.84 -2.24
CA ASP A 14 16.06 -17.60 -2.71
C ASP A 14 14.54 -17.72 -2.78
N ALA A 15 14.02 -18.88 -3.21
CA ALA A 15 12.60 -19.16 -3.20
C ALA A 15 12.03 -19.14 -1.77
N GLY A 16 12.69 -19.81 -0.82
CA GLY A 16 12.28 -19.82 0.59
C GLY A 16 12.28 -18.42 1.22
N ARG A 17 13.32 -17.61 0.94
CA ARG A 17 13.40 -16.24 1.47
C ARG A 17 12.31 -15.33 0.90
N ARG A 18 11.96 -15.48 -0.38
CA ARG A 18 10.85 -14.73 -0.99
C ARG A 18 9.50 -15.13 -0.38
N ALA A 19 9.29 -16.42 -0.13
CA ALA A 19 8.08 -16.91 0.52
C ALA A 19 7.94 -16.33 1.93
N ALA A 20 8.99 -16.39 2.76
CA ALA A 20 8.96 -15.83 4.11
C ALA A 20 8.67 -14.32 4.13
N VAL A 21 9.20 -13.55 3.17
CA VAL A 21 8.90 -12.11 3.05
C VAL A 21 7.44 -11.86 2.63
N ALA A 22 6.89 -12.71 1.76
CA ALA A 22 5.49 -12.61 1.35
C ALA A 22 4.53 -12.99 2.49
N GLU A 23 4.84 -14.05 3.24
CA GLU A 23 4.11 -14.49 4.43
C GLU A 23 4.09 -13.40 5.49
N GLY A 24 5.24 -12.83 5.86
CA GLY A 24 5.30 -11.76 6.85
C GLY A 24 4.47 -10.53 6.46
N ARG A 25 4.44 -10.16 5.17
CA ARG A 25 3.56 -9.09 4.69
C ARG A 25 2.08 -9.45 4.78
N ALA A 26 1.71 -10.68 4.46
CA ALA A 26 0.34 -11.14 4.56
C ALA A 26 -0.14 -11.14 6.01
N ASP A 27 0.73 -11.56 6.94
CA ASP A 27 0.45 -11.54 8.38
C ASP A 27 0.29 -10.11 8.92
N GLU A 28 1.10 -9.14 8.46
CA GLU A 28 0.92 -7.74 8.83
C GLU A 28 -0.42 -7.20 8.35
N VAL A 29 -0.80 -7.47 7.09
CA VAL A 29 -2.11 -7.07 6.55
C VAL A 29 -3.24 -7.72 7.33
N ALA A 30 -3.18 -9.04 7.54
CA ALA A 30 -4.17 -9.78 8.31
C ALA A 30 -4.28 -9.25 9.74
N GLY A 31 -3.15 -8.93 10.36
CA GLY A 31 -3.09 -8.35 11.71
C GLY A 31 -3.80 -7.01 11.82
N VAL A 32 -3.71 -6.13 10.81
CA VAL A 32 -4.46 -4.87 10.76
C VAL A 32 -5.95 -5.13 10.55
N LEU A 33 -6.29 -5.97 9.58
CA LEU A 33 -7.69 -6.24 9.21
C LEU A 33 -8.47 -6.96 10.32
N ALA A 34 -7.82 -7.85 11.07
CA ALA A 34 -8.41 -8.61 12.17
C ALA A 34 -8.26 -7.93 13.54
N ALA A 35 -7.72 -6.70 13.58
CA ALA A 35 -7.53 -5.99 14.83
C ALA A 35 -8.89 -5.68 15.51
N PRO A 36 -9.03 -5.86 16.84
CA PRO A 36 -10.27 -5.52 17.54
C PRO A 36 -10.64 -4.03 17.43
N ASP A 37 -9.62 -3.17 17.31
CA ASP A 37 -9.75 -1.73 17.12
C ASP A 37 -9.78 -1.32 15.64
N ALA A 38 -9.82 -2.27 14.70
CA ALA A 38 -9.83 -1.99 13.27
C ALA A 38 -11.06 -1.15 12.89
N LYS A 39 -10.83 0.02 12.33
CA LYS A 39 -11.89 0.87 11.76
C LYS A 39 -11.67 1.04 10.27
N SER A 40 -12.76 1.10 9.51
CA SER A 40 -12.70 1.23 8.06
C SER A 40 -13.51 2.41 7.54
N ARG A 41 -13.05 2.97 6.42
CA ARG A 41 -13.78 3.99 5.66
C ARG A 41 -13.66 3.71 4.18
N THR A 42 -14.79 3.71 3.49
CA THR A 42 -14.88 3.46 2.05
C THR A 42 -15.34 4.71 1.32
N VAL A 43 -14.72 5.02 0.19
CA VAL A 43 -15.08 6.13 -0.70
C VAL A 43 -15.03 5.70 -2.17
N ARG A 44 -15.73 6.42 -3.04
CA ARG A 44 -15.48 6.34 -4.48
C ARG A 44 -14.26 7.17 -4.85
N VAL A 45 -13.36 6.60 -5.64
CA VAL A 45 -12.10 7.24 -6.06
C VAL A 45 -11.74 6.82 -7.47
N ALA A 46 -11.38 7.79 -8.32
CA ALA A 46 -10.95 7.56 -9.70
C ALA A 46 -11.90 6.69 -10.55
N GLY A 47 -13.20 6.63 -10.24
CA GLY A 47 -14.16 5.75 -10.93
C GLY A 47 -14.29 4.34 -10.37
N GLY A 48 -13.47 3.97 -9.38
CA GLY A 48 -13.61 2.75 -8.57
C GLY A 48 -13.93 3.05 -7.11
N THR A 49 -13.57 2.11 -6.23
CA THR A 49 -13.75 2.21 -4.78
C THR A 49 -12.42 2.06 -4.06
N GLY A 50 -12.19 2.87 -3.03
CA GLY A 50 -11.06 2.78 -2.11
C GLY A 50 -11.54 2.64 -0.68
N THR A 51 -10.99 1.69 0.06
CA THR A 51 -11.26 1.44 1.47
C THR A 51 -9.97 1.57 2.25
N VAL A 52 -9.93 2.46 3.23
CA VAL A 52 -8.86 2.50 4.23
C VAL A 52 -9.31 1.73 5.47
N VAL A 53 -8.44 0.88 6.01
CA VAL A 53 -8.62 0.20 7.30
C VAL A 53 -7.45 0.60 8.20
N VAL A 54 -7.73 1.01 9.42
CA VAL A 54 -6.74 1.50 10.39
C VAL A 54 -6.87 0.71 11.69
N SER A 55 -5.75 0.28 12.24
CA SER A 55 -5.63 -0.15 13.63
C SER A 55 -4.67 0.82 14.32
N ALA A 56 -5.20 1.57 15.28
CA ALA A 56 -4.44 2.53 16.06
C ALA A 56 -3.48 1.81 17.02
N ASP A 57 -3.93 0.71 17.62
CA ASP A 57 -3.12 -0.11 18.54
C ASP A 57 -1.90 -0.72 17.85
N ARG A 58 -2.02 -1.05 16.56
CA ARG A 58 -0.90 -1.54 15.74
C ARG A 58 -0.11 -0.44 15.05
N ASP A 59 -0.58 0.80 15.10
CA ASP A 59 -0.03 1.94 14.37
C ASP A 59 0.18 1.64 12.87
N ARG A 60 -0.86 1.08 12.24
CA ARG A 60 -0.83 0.60 10.85
C ARG A 60 -2.14 0.87 10.12
N ALA A 61 -2.03 1.01 8.81
CA ALA A 61 -3.16 1.14 7.91
C ALA A 61 -3.00 0.26 6.66
N VAL A 62 -4.12 -0.21 6.14
CA VAL A 62 -4.24 -0.96 4.90
C VAL A 62 -5.18 -0.20 3.97
N PHE A 63 -4.77 -0.02 2.72
CA PHE A 63 -5.61 0.55 1.67
C PHE A 63 -6.00 -0.54 0.67
N MET A 64 -7.28 -0.72 0.45
CA MET A 64 -7.84 -1.68 -0.48
C MET A 64 -8.56 -0.94 -1.59
N THR A 65 -8.43 -1.43 -2.81
CA THR A 65 -9.15 -0.87 -3.96
C THR A 65 -9.93 -1.92 -4.70
N SER A 66 -10.99 -1.48 -5.36
CA SER A 66 -11.80 -2.32 -6.24
C SER A 66 -12.21 -1.55 -7.48
N GLY A 67 -11.96 -2.14 -8.65
CA GLY A 67 -12.40 -1.61 -9.94
C GLY A 67 -11.80 -0.24 -10.29
N MET A 68 -10.62 0.10 -9.75
CA MET A 68 -9.95 1.34 -10.14
C MET A 68 -9.37 1.23 -11.55
N PRO A 69 -9.60 2.22 -12.44
CA PRO A 69 -8.96 2.28 -13.74
C PRO A 69 -7.45 2.38 -13.61
N ALA A 70 -6.74 1.86 -14.61
CA ALA A 70 -5.29 2.05 -14.70
C ALA A 70 -4.95 3.56 -14.77
N PRO A 71 -3.87 3.99 -14.12
CA PRO A 71 -3.37 5.36 -14.29
C PRO A 71 -2.84 5.56 -15.72
N PRO A 72 -2.64 6.82 -16.17
CA PRO A 72 -2.02 7.11 -17.47
C PRO A 72 -0.66 6.44 -17.64
N ASP A 73 -0.24 6.23 -18.89
CA ASP A 73 1.04 5.59 -19.20
C ASP A 73 2.22 6.29 -18.52
N GLY A 74 3.14 5.49 -17.95
CA GLY A 74 4.29 5.98 -17.20
C GLY A 74 3.95 6.57 -15.82
N LYS A 75 2.69 6.43 -15.35
CA LYS A 75 2.24 6.87 -14.03
C LYS A 75 1.83 5.71 -13.13
N VAL A 76 1.76 6.00 -11.84
CA VAL A 76 1.25 5.12 -10.78
C VAL A 76 0.35 5.93 -9.85
N TYR A 77 -0.55 5.25 -9.14
CA TYR A 77 -1.18 5.86 -7.98
C TYR A 77 -0.26 5.74 -6.77
N GLN A 78 -0.06 6.86 -6.08
CA GLN A 78 0.70 6.91 -4.83
C GLN A 78 -0.21 7.27 -3.67
N LEU A 79 -0.08 6.51 -2.59
CA LEU A 79 -0.75 6.73 -1.32
C LEU A 79 0.11 7.60 -0.42
N TRP A 80 -0.56 8.45 0.35
CA TRP A 80 0.07 9.40 1.28
C TRP A 80 -0.66 9.36 2.62
N PHE A 81 0.08 9.54 3.71
CA PHE A 81 -0.50 9.99 4.97
C PHE A 81 -0.48 11.51 5.02
N ASP A 82 -1.59 12.11 5.41
CA ASP A 82 -1.72 13.56 5.61
C ASP A 82 -1.40 13.90 7.07
N ASP A 83 -0.19 14.36 7.34
CA ASP A 83 0.28 14.77 8.66
C ASP A 83 0.08 16.30 8.82
N GLY A 84 -1.17 16.74 8.95
CA GLY A 84 -1.50 18.16 9.16
C GLY A 84 -1.17 19.05 7.96
N GLY A 85 -1.41 18.57 6.73
CA GLY A 85 -1.14 19.26 5.47
C GLY A 85 0.18 18.83 4.81
N THR A 86 1.01 18.04 5.49
CA THR A 86 2.21 17.45 4.90
C THR A 86 1.92 16.03 4.45
N MET A 87 2.00 15.79 3.14
CA MET A 87 1.76 14.47 2.55
C MET A 87 3.03 13.61 2.60
N ARG A 88 3.05 12.62 3.49
CA ARG A 88 4.13 11.63 3.64
C ARG A 88 3.84 10.39 2.82
N SER A 89 4.79 9.98 1.96
CA SER A 89 4.60 8.83 1.08
C SER A 89 4.33 7.55 1.86
N ALA A 90 3.19 6.92 1.63
CA ALA A 90 2.71 5.73 2.32
C ALA A 90 2.71 4.48 1.44
N GLY A 91 2.88 4.57 0.13
CA GLY A 91 2.94 3.37 -0.71
C GLY A 91 2.65 3.64 -2.17
N LEU A 92 3.00 2.69 -3.02
CA LEU A 92 2.66 2.71 -4.44
C LEU A 92 1.69 1.58 -4.73
N MET A 93 0.72 1.87 -5.58
CA MET A 93 -0.19 0.86 -6.11
C MET A 93 0.38 0.27 -7.41
N ASN A 94 0.15 -1.01 -7.63
CA ASN A 94 0.47 -1.67 -8.88
C ASN A 94 -0.52 -1.20 -9.96
N PRO A 95 -0.07 -0.52 -11.04
CA PRO A 95 -0.96 0.03 -12.06
C PRO A 95 -1.66 -1.06 -12.90
N ALA A 96 -1.17 -2.31 -12.88
CA ALA A 96 -1.76 -3.44 -13.58
C ALA A 96 -2.93 -4.11 -12.84
N LEU A 97 -3.17 -3.75 -11.57
CA LEU A 97 -4.19 -4.38 -10.74
C LEU A 97 -5.34 -3.40 -10.44
N PRO A 98 -6.55 -3.62 -11.01
CA PRO A 98 -7.71 -2.77 -10.72
C PRO A 98 -8.21 -2.92 -9.28
N SER A 99 -7.95 -4.09 -8.67
CA SER A 99 -8.27 -4.39 -7.29
C SER A 99 -7.03 -4.93 -6.59
N GLN A 100 -6.64 -4.32 -5.48
CA GLN A 100 -5.44 -4.69 -4.74
C GLN A 100 -5.50 -4.24 -3.29
N THR A 101 -4.63 -4.82 -2.47
CA THR A 101 -4.46 -4.46 -1.06
C THR A 101 -3.03 -3.98 -0.85
N VAL A 102 -2.86 -2.79 -0.28
CA VAL A 102 -1.57 -2.17 0.00
C VAL A 102 -1.47 -1.92 1.50
N LEU A 103 -0.49 -2.54 2.15
CA LEU A 103 -0.07 -2.14 3.49
C LEU A 103 0.62 -0.78 3.39
N MET A 104 0.09 0.22 4.08
CA MET A 104 0.65 1.56 4.07
C MET A 104 1.92 1.59 4.92
N ARG A 105 2.98 2.16 4.36
CA ARG A 105 4.30 2.30 4.97
C ARG A 105 4.32 3.46 5.95
N GLY A 106 4.83 3.19 7.15
CA GLY A 106 4.98 4.17 8.22
C GLY A 106 3.77 4.19 9.16
N PRO A 107 3.89 4.96 10.25
CA PRO A 107 2.87 5.05 11.28
C PRO A 107 1.63 5.79 10.77
N VAL A 108 0.48 5.41 11.31
CA VAL A 108 -0.80 6.11 11.13
C VAL A 108 -0.98 7.19 12.21
N SER A 109 -0.28 7.06 13.35
CA SER A 109 -0.22 8.07 14.39
C SER A 109 0.23 9.42 13.82
N GLY A 110 -0.51 10.48 14.17
CA GLY A 110 -0.28 11.83 13.65
C GLY A 110 -0.89 12.13 12.28
N ALA A 111 -1.35 11.11 11.54
CA ALA A 111 -2.04 11.32 10.27
C ALA A 111 -3.51 11.67 10.50
N SER A 112 -4.00 12.72 9.84
CA SER A 112 -5.42 13.08 9.79
C SER A 112 -6.17 12.43 8.63
N GLY A 113 -5.44 11.92 7.63
CA GLY A 113 -6.05 11.33 6.44
C GLY A 113 -5.09 10.52 5.57
N VAL A 114 -5.66 9.94 4.51
CA VAL A 114 -4.96 9.29 3.42
C VAL A 114 -5.20 10.06 2.13
N GLY A 115 -4.13 10.48 1.47
CA GLY A 115 -4.17 11.08 0.14
C GLY A 115 -3.89 10.06 -0.96
N LEU A 116 -4.46 10.28 -2.14
CA LEU A 116 -4.14 9.54 -3.36
C LEU A 116 -3.82 10.52 -4.49
N THR A 117 -2.67 10.34 -5.16
CA THR A 117 -2.26 11.17 -6.31
C THR A 117 -1.83 10.29 -7.49
N VAL A 118 -1.70 10.91 -8.67
CA VAL A 118 -1.14 10.26 -9.87
C VAL A 118 0.30 10.74 -10.03
N GLU A 119 1.25 9.85 -9.87
CA GLU A 119 2.68 10.18 -9.80
C GLU A 119 3.47 9.46 -10.90
N PRO A 120 4.70 9.88 -11.23
CA PRO A 120 5.59 9.10 -12.11
C PRO A 120 5.77 7.66 -11.61
N ALA A 121 6.08 6.71 -12.50
CA ALA A 121 6.09 5.27 -12.17
C ALA A 121 6.92 4.82 -10.94
N GLY A 122 7.92 5.61 -10.52
CA GLY A 122 8.70 5.37 -9.29
C GLY A 122 8.13 6.01 -8.02
N GLY A 123 6.99 6.69 -8.13
CA GLY A 123 6.49 7.61 -7.12
C GLY A 123 7.26 8.92 -7.08
N SER A 124 6.91 9.73 -6.09
CA SER A 124 7.50 11.01 -5.79
C SER A 124 7.82 11.12 -4.29
N PRO A 125 8.78 11.95 -3.89
CA PRO A 125 9.05 12.25 -2.48
C PRO A 125 7.97 13.14 -1.84
N ARG A 126 7.25 13.91 -2.67
CA ARG A 126 6.10 14.75 -2.32
C ARG A 126 5.10 14.72 -3.48
N PRO A 127 3.80 14.96 -3.25
CA PRO A 127 2.82 15.04 -4.33
C PRO A 127 3.26 15.98 -5.46
N THR A 128 3.18 15.51 -6.70
CA THR A 128 3.44 16.36 -7.88
C THR A 128 2.17 16.78 -8.60
N THR A 129 1.06 16.07 -8.35
CA THR A 129 -0.26 16.43 -8.85
C THR A 129 -1.21 16.79 -7.72
N ALA A 130 -2.32 17.45 -8.06
CA ALA A 130 -3.43 17.57 -7.14
C ALA A 130 -3.90 16.18 -6.67
N PRO A 131 -4.32 16.02 -5.40
CA PRO A 131 -4.91 14.78 -4.93
C PRO A 131 -6.14 14.41 -5.75
N VAL A 132 -6.18 13.16 -6.22
CA VAL A 132 -7.38 12.53 -6.77
C VAL A 132 -8.45 12.42 -5.69
N THR A 133 -8.02 12.18 -4.45
CA THR A 133 -8.88 12.20 -3.27
C THR A 133 -8.05 12.36 -1.99
N VAL A 134 -8.73 12.84 -0.94
CA VAL A 134 -8.24 12.81 0.44
C VAL A 134 -9.33 12.21 1.30
N LEU A 135 -9.01 11.11 1.99
CA LEU A 135 -9.89 10.42 2.91
C LEU A 135 -9.47 10.76 4.33
N SER A 136 -10.33 11.38 5.14
CA SER A 136 -10.06 11.46 6.58
C SER A 136 -10.05 10.04 7.18
N LEU A 137 -9.15 9.79 8.12
CA LEU A 137 -9.11 8.50 8.79
C LEU A 137 -10.41 8.23 9.56
N PRO A 138 -10.84 6.97 9.67
CA PRO A 138 -11.96 6.62 10.53
C PRO A 138 -11.59 6.89 12.00
N THR A 139 -12.42 7.67 12.68
CA THR A 139 -12.24 8.07 14.09
C THR A 139 -12.67 7.00 15.07
#